data_AF-A0AAV2VMB4-F1
#
_entry.id   AF-A0AAV2VMB4-F1
#
_cell.length_a   1.000
_cell.length_b   1.000
_cell.length_c   1.000
_cell.angle_alpha   90.00
_cell.angle_beta   90.00
_cell.angle_gamma   90.00
#
_symmetry.space_group_name_H-M   'P 1'
#
loop_
_entity.id
_entity.type
_entity.pdbx_description
1 polymer ?
#
loop_
_entity_poly.entity_id
_entity_poly.type
_entity_poly.pdbx_seq_one_letter_code
_entity_poly.pdbx_strand_id
1 'polypeptide(L)'
;MNIRVIVLLAILAGGSAFMNAYSTVGDKVEQAIAFVTPLLAYIAIIALVGIYQKVKIFSDKFISYFSVFFILFTILENVYPMYLYRDQTLPNDYLVLFFLQLLLNIYIVKVIRSEQNSQSA
;
A
#
# COMPACT_ATOMS: atom_id res chain seq x y z
N MET A 1 -19.01 -1.91 -13.77
CA MET A 1 -18.14 -3.10 -13.65
C MET A 1 -18.97 -4.28 -13.16
N ASN A 2 -18.89 -5.45 -13.81
CA ASN A 2 -19.70 -6.61 -13.41
C ASN A 2 -19.33 -7.07 -11.99
N ILE A 3 -20.34 -7.32 -11.15
CA ILE A 3 -20.13 -7.69 -9.73
C ILE A 3 -19.19 -8.90 -9.56
N ARG A 4 -19.24 -9.86 -10.50
CA ARG A 4 -18.35 -11.02 -10.52
C ARG A 4 -16.87 -10.63 -10.60
N VAL A 5 -16.53 -9.61 -11.39
CA VAL A 5 -15.15 -9.13 -11.54
C VAL A 5 -14.67 -8.45 -10.26
N ILE A 6 -15.54 -7.66 -9.61
CA ILE A 6 -15.23 -7.04 -8.31
C ILE A 6 -14.94 -8.11 -7.26
N VAL A 7 -15.79 -9.15 -7.20
CA VAL A 7 -15.61 -10.25 -6.25
C VAL A 7 -14.30 -11.00 -6.52
N LEU A 8 -13.98 -11.30 -7.78
CA LEU A 8 -12.73 -11.97 -8.13
C LEU A 8 -11.50 -11.10 -7.79
N LEU A 9 -11.55 -9.80 -8.05
CA LEU A 9 -10.48 -8.87 -7.66
C LEU A 9 -10.30 -8.80 -6.15
N ALA A 10 -11.41 -8.78 -5.39
CA ALA A 10 -11.37 -8.79 -3.93
C ALA A 10 -10.77 -10.09 -3.38
N ILE A 11 -11.13 -11.24 -3.97
CA ILE A 11 -10.56 -12.55 -3.59
C ILE A 11 -9.06 -12.60 -3.93
N LEU A 12 -8.65 -12.11 -5.10
CA LEU A 12 -7.25 -12.10 -5.49
C LEU A 12 -6.41 -11.19 -4.59
N ALA A 13 -6.85 -9.95 -4.37
CA ALA A 13 -6.13 -8.99 -3.53
C ALA A 13 -6.11 -9.44 -2.06
N GLY A 14 -7.26 -9.85 -1.52
CA GLY A 14 -7.38 -10.33 -0.14
C GLY A 14 -6.66 -11.65 0.09
N GLY A 15 -6.78 -12.59 -0.84
CA GLY A 15 -6.11 -13.88 -0.79
C GLY A 15 -4.60 -13.75 -0.89
N SER A 16 -4.09 -12.92 -1.81
CA SER A 16 -2.65 -12.65 -1.93
C SER A 16 -2.09 -11.98 -0.67
N ALA A 17 -2.80 -10.98 -0.14
CA ALA A 17 -2.43 -10.33 1.12
C ALA A 17 -2.42 -11.32 2.30
N PHE A 18 -3.42 -12.19 2.38
CA PHE A 18 -3.49 -13.24 3.40
C PHE A 18 -2.32 -14.23 3.29
N MET A 19 -2.00 -14.68 2.08
CA MET A 19 -0.88 -15.58 1.84
C MET A 19 0.47 -14.92 2.20
N ASN A 20 0.62 -13.62 1.95
CA ASN A 20 1.80 -12.87 2.34
C ASN A 20 1.96 -12.83 3.87
N ALA A 21 0.89 -12.49 4.58
CA ALA A 21 0.87 -12.47 6.05
C ALA A 21 1.12 -13.85 6.65
N TYR A 22 0.49 -14.90 6.12
CA TYR A 22 0.66 -16.27 6.60
C TYR A 22 2.09 -16.80 6.40
N SER A 23 2.77 -16.35 5.34
CA SER A 23 4.16 -16.73 5.05
C SER A 23 5.19 -15.88 5.81
N THR A 24 4.75 -14.80 6.46
CA THR A 24 5.63 -13.90 7.21
C THR A 24 6.00 -14.55 8.54
N VAL A 25 7.29 -14.88 8.70
CA VAL A 25 7.82 -15.38 9.97
C VAL A 25 8.09 -14.19 10.87
N GLY A 26 7.15 -13.93 11.77
CA GLY A 26 7.19 -12.78 12.67
C GLY A 26 6.06 -12.81 13.69
N ASP A 27 6.03 -11.80 14.54
CA ASP A 27 4.96 -11.65 15.52
C ASP A 27 3.61 -11.27 14.87
N LYS A 28 2.55 -11.17 15.68
CA LYS A 28 1.20 -10.84 15.18
C LYS A 28 1.12 -9.44 14.55
N VAL A 29 1.99 -8.52 14.97
CA VAL A 29 2.04 -7.15 14.43
C VAL A 29 2.70 -7.17 13.06
N GLU A 30 3.81 -7.90 12.89
CA GLU A 30 4.47 -8.10 11.60
C GLU A 30 3.53 -8.75 10.59
N GLN A 31 2.79 -9.80 11.00
CA GLN A 31 1.79 -10.44 10.14
C GLN A 31 0.65 -9.48 9.76
N ALA A 32 0.19 -8.63 10.68
CA ALA A 32 -0.84 -7.64 10.39
C ALA A 32 -0.33 -6.57 9.40
N ILE A 33 0.90 -6.10 9.55
CA ILE A 33 1.53 -5.17 8.60
C ILE A 33 1.69 -5.84 7.23
N ALA A 34 2.19 -7.07 7.20
CA ALA A 34 2.36 -7.86 5.99
C ALA A 34 1.03 -8.17 5.26
N PHE A 35 -0.09 -8.17 5.97
CA PHE A 35 -1.42 -8.24 5.37
C PHE A 35 -1.87 -6.90 4.76
N VAL A 36 -1.68 -5.80 5.50
CA VAL A 36 -2.22 -4.50 5.12
C VAL A 36 -1.42 -3.85 3.99
N THR A 37 -0.08 -3.95 3.98
CA THR A 37 0.74 -3.28 2.96
C THR A 37 0.37 -3.69 1.53
N PRO A 38 0.27 -5.00 1.19
CA PRO A 38 -0.14 -5.41 -0.16
C PRO A 38 -1.54 -4.92 -0.53
N LEU A 39 -2.50 -4.89 0.42
CA LEU A 39 -3.84 -4.36 0.16
C LEU A 39 -3.80 -2.88 -0.23
N LEU A 40 -2.99 -2.08 0.46
CA LEU A 40 -2.83 -0.67 0.14
C LEU A 40 -2.13 -0.49 -1.22
N ALA A 41 -1.16 -1.34 -1.57
CA ALA A 41 -0.55 -1.35 -2.89
C ALA A 41 -1.57 -1.68 -4.00
N TYR A 42 -2.45 -2.66 -3.79
CA TYR A 42 -3.54 -2.96 -4.73
C TYR A 42 -4.50 -1.77 -4.90
N ILE A 43 -4.83 -1.07 -3.81
CA ILE A 43 -5.66 0.14 -3.88
C ILE A 43 -4.95 1.24 -4.69
N ALA A 44 -3.65 1.44 -4.49
CA ALA A 44 -2.87 2.38 -5.31
C ALA A 44 -2.92 2.03 -6.80
N ILE A 45 -2.72 0.75 -7.13
CA ILE A 45 -2.77 0.27 -8.53
C ILE A 45 -4.16 0.53 -9.12
N ILE A 46 -5.24 0.19 -8.41
CA ILE A 46 -6.61 0.43 -8.87
C ILE A 46 -6.85 1.92 -9.10
N ALA A 47 -6.40 2.79 -8.19
CA ALA A 47 -6.53 4.24 -8.34
C ALA A 47 -5.78 4.76 -9.57
N LEU A 48 -4.54 4.32 -9.79
CA LEU A 48 -3.73 4.70 -10.96
C LEU A 48 -4.37 4.21 -12.27
N VAL A 49 -4.91 3.00 -12.29
CA VAL A 49 -5.63 2.45 -13.45
C VAL A 49 -6.91 3.25 -13.73
N GLY A 50 -7.64 3.65 -12.68
CA GLY A 50 -8.80 4.55 -12.82
C GLY A 50 -8.43 5.89 -13.43
N ILE A 51 -7.34 6.50 -12.96
CA ILE A 51 -6.81 7.75 -13.51
C ILE A 51 -6.45 7.58 -14.99
N TYR A 52 -5.74 6.51 -15.35
CA TYR A 52 -5.39 6.21 -16.75
C TYR A 52 -6.63 6.07 -17.64
N GLN A 53 -7.70 5.44 -17.13
CA GLN A 53 -8.97 5.30 -17.84
C GLN A 53 -9.88 6.54 -17.77
N LYS A 54 -9.45 7.60 -17.07
CA LYS A 54 -10.25 8.81 -16.80
C LYS A 54 -11.56 8.51 -16.06
N VAL A 55 -11.54 7.51 -15.17
CA VAL A 55 -12.69 7.11 -14.34
C VAL A 55 -12.38 7.35 -12.87
N LYS A 56 -13.24 8.11 -12.21
CA LYS A 56 -13.18 8.30 -10.75
C LYS A 56 -13.72 7.06 -10.04
N ILE A 57 -12.82 6.20 -9.55
CA ILE A 57 -13.17 4.97 -8.82
C ILE A 57 -13.46 5.25 -7.34
N PHE A 58 -12.66 6.12 -6.72
CA PHE A 58 -12.73 6.40 -5.30
C PHE A 58 -13.17 7.84 -5.01
N SER A 59 -13.79 8.06 -3.86
CA SER A 59 -14.12 9.40 -3.39
C SER A 59 -12.87 10.15 -2.91
N ASP A 60 -12.90 11.48 -2.92
CA ASP A 60 -11.77 12.31 -2.47
C ASP A 60 -11.46 12.10 -0.98
N LYS A 61 -12.51 11.87 -0.17
CA LYS A 61 -12.37 11.51 1.24
C LYS A 61 -11.61 10.19 1.40
N PHE A 62 -11.98 9.17 0.63
CA PHE A 62 -11.29 7.88 0.66
C PHE A 62 -9.81 8.03 0.27
N ILE A 63 -9.51 8.75 -0.81
CA ILE A 63 -8.13 9.00 -1.23
C ILE A 63 -7.33 9.74 -0.16
N SER A 64 -7.94 10.70 0.54
CA SER A 64 -7.27 11.40 1.64
C SER A 64 -6.86 10.45 2.77
N TYR A 65 -7.76 9.58 3.22
CA TYR A 65 -7.43 8.59 4.25
C TYR A 65 -6.41 7.57 3.74
N PHE A 66 -6.64 7.01 2.55
CA PHE A 66 -5.74 6.08 1.90
C PHE A 66 -4.32 6.63 1.81
N SER A 67 -4.16 7.89 1.41
CA SER A 67 -2.85 8.55 1.30
C SER A 67 -2.08 8.53 2.61
N VAL A 68 -2.76 8.84 3.72
CA VAL A 68 -2.14 8.84 5.06
C VAL A 68 -1.78 7.41 5.47
N PHE A 69 -2.71 6.46 5.32
CA PHE A 69 -2.48 5.07 5.68
C PHE A 69 -1.37 4.42 4.86
N PHE A 70 -1.30 4.69 3.56
CA PHE A 70 -0.30 4.10 2.67
C PHE A 70 1.13 4.52 3.07
N ILE A 71 1.34 5.80 3.36
CA ILE A 71 2.64 6.27 3.84
C ILE A 71 2.94 5.76 5.24
N LEU A 72 1.96 5.78 6.14
CA LEU A 72 2.14 5.31 7.51
C LEU A 72 2.51 3.82 7.56
N PHE A 73 1.83 2.97 6.79
CA PHE A 73 2.16 1.55 6.72
C PHE A 73 3.50 1.28 6.04
N THR A 74 3.91 2.09 5.05
CA THR A 74 5.28 2.02 4.48
C THR A 74 6.33 2.25 5.57
N ILE A 75 6.09 3.21 6.45
CA ILE A 75 6.98 3.49 7.59
C ILE A 75 6.94 2.34 8.59
N LEU A 76 5.75 1.88 8.99
CA LEU A 76 5.61 0.79 9.97
C LEU A 76 6.26 -0.51 9.50
N GLU A 77 6.11 -0.88 8.23
CA GLU A 77 6.72 -2.06 7.62
C GLU A 77 8.25 -2.09 7.74
N ASN A 78 8.89 -0.93 7.77
CA ASN A 78 10.35 -0.83 7.84
C ASN A 78 10.86 -0.49 9.25
N VAL A 79 10.16 0.38 9.97
CA VAL A 79 10.58 0.84 11.31
C VAL A 79 10.27 -0.20 12.39
N TYR A 80 9.16 -0.93 12.28
CA TYR A 80 8.80 -1.93 13.29
C TYR A 80 9.83 -3.07 13.38
N PRO A 81 10.24 -3.74 12.28
CA PRO A 81 11.28 -4.76 12.34
C PRO A 81 12.63 -4.18 12.77
N MET A 82 12.97 -2.95 12.34
CA MET A 82 14.19 -2.26 12.75
C MET A 82 14.26 -2.06 14.27
N TYR A 83 13.13 -1.75 14.91
CA TYR A 83 13.06 -1.61 16.36
C TYR A 83 13.10 -2.97 17.08
N LEU A 84 12.35 -3.95 16.58
CA LEU A 84 12.24 -5.27 17.20
C LEU A 84 13.56 -6.05 17.14
N TYR A 85 14.26 -5.97 15.99
CA TYR A 85 15.51 -6.65 15.73
C TYR A 85 16.73 -5.72 15.84
N ARG A 86 16.65 -4.66 16.65
CA ARG A 86 17.73 -3.65 16.80
C ARG A 86 19.07 -4.21 17.25
N ASP A 87 19.04 -5.36 17.94
CA ASP A 87 20.24 -6.04 18.42
C ASP A 87 20.90 -6.90 17.32
N GLN A 88 20.25 -7.03 16.16
CA GLN A 88 20.78 -7.72 14.98
C GLN A 88 21.37 -6.72 13.98
N THR A 89 22.41 -7.14 13.27
CA THR A 89 23.00 -6.31 12.20
C THR A 89 22.04 -6.24 11.02
N LEU A 90 21.55 -5.04 10.72
CA LEU A 90 20.72 -4.80 9.54
C LEU A 90 21.56 -4.95 8.26
N PRO A 91 20.95 -5.41 7.14
CA PRO A 91 21.57 -5.32 5.83
C PRO A 91 21.98 -3.88 5.50
N ASN A 92 23.14 -3.70 4.88
CA ASN A 92 23.71 -2.37 4.58
C ASN A 92 22.81 -1.51 3.67
N ASP A 93 21.99 -2.16 2.85
CA ASP A 93 21.06 -1.54 1.89
C ASP A 93 19.66 -1.29 2.47
N TYR A 94 19.38 -1.74 3.69
CA TYR A 94 18.04 -1.69 4.29
C TYR A 94 17.45 -0.26 4.29
N LEU A 95 18.21 0.71 4.79
CA LEU A 95 17.76 2.11 4.85
C LEU A 95 17.61 2.73 3.46
N VAL A 96 18.46 2.35 2.51
CA VAL A 96 18.40 2.85 1.13
C VAL A 96 17.11 2.37 0.45
N LEU A 97 16.80 1.07 0.58
CA LEU A 97 15.56 0.49 0.06
C LEU A 97 14.33 1.11 0.71
N PHE A 98 14.35 1.31 2.04
CA PHE A 98 13.29 1.99 2.76
C PHE A 98 13.02 3.40 2.21
N PHE A 99 14.06 4.25 2.12
CA PHE A 99 13.87 5.62 1.63
C PHE A 99 13.42 5.66 0.17
N LEU A 100 13.92 4.75 -0.67
CA LEU A 100 13.48 4.65 -2.06
C LEU A 100 12.00 4.28 -2.15
N GLN A 101 11.56 3.26 -1.40
CA GLN A 101 10.16 2.84 -1.33
C GLN A 101 9.28 3.97 -0.81
N LEU A 102 9.71 4.67 0.24
CA LEU A 102 8.98 5.80 0.82
C LEU A 102 8.80 6.94 -0.19
N LEU A 103 9.87 7.34 -0.89
CA LEU A 103 9.81 8.41 -1.90
C LEU A 103 8.89 8.03 -3.06
N LEU A 104 8.95 6.78 -3.52
CA LEU A 104 8.06 6.27 -4.57
C LEU A 104 6.60 6.29 -4.11
N ASN A 105 6.31 5.84 -2.89
CA ASN A 105 4.94 5.82 -2.36
C ASN A 105 4.39 7.24 -2.18
N ILE A 106 5.21 8.19 -1.72
CA ILE A 106 4.86 9.62 -1.67
C ILE A 106 4.55 10.16 -3.08
N TYR A 107 5.37 9.81 -4.06
CA TYR A 107 5.16 10.23 -5.44
C TYR A 107 3.86 9.66 -6.02
N ILE A 108 3.57 8.38 -5.80
CA ILE A 108 2.32 7.72 -6.20
C ILE A 108 1.11 8.45 -5.59
N VAL A 109 1.14 8.73 -4.29
CA VAL A 109 0.08 9.46 -3.60
C VAL A 109 -0.10 10.86 -4.18
N LYS A 110 0.99 11.57 -4.47
CA LYS A 110 0.95 12.90 -5.09
C LYS A 110 0.24 12.85 -6.44
N VAL A 111 0.61 11.91 -7.30
CA VAL A 111 -0.01 11.73 -8.63
C VAL A 111 -1.49 11.40 -8.50
N ILE A 112 -1.85 10.46 -7.61
CA ILE A 112 -3.25 10.09 -7.40
C ILE A 112 -4.10 11.30 -7.00
N ARG A 113 -3.59 12.11 -6.07
CA ARG A 113 -4.31 13.30 -5.59
C ARG A 113 -4.38 14.41 -6.63
N SER A 114 -3.32 14.67 -7.38
CA SER A 114 -3.32 15.75 -8.38
C SER A 114 -4.29 15.47 -9.52
N GLU A 115 -4.23 14.27 -10.08
CA GLU A 115 -5.05 13.90 -11.24
C GLU A 115 -6.53 13.76 -10.90
N GLN A 116 -6.86 13.26 -9.71
CA GLN A 116 -8.24 13.13 -9.29
C GLN A 116 -8.93 14.49 -9.05
N ASN A 117 -8.17 15.48 -8.56
CA ASN A 117 -8.67 16.84 -8.43
C ASN A 117 -8.92 17.47 -9.82
N SER A 118 -8.02 17.25 -10.79
CA SER A 118 -8.19 17.72 -12.17
C SER A 118 -9.40 17.13 -12.89
N GLN A 119 -9.82 15.91 -12.52
CA GLN A 119 -11.03 15.28 -13.07
C GLN A 119 -12.33 15.74 -12.41
N SER A 120 -12.25 16.45 -11.28
CA SER A 120 -13.40 16.92 -10.50
C SER A 120 -13.70 18.41 -10.73
N ALA A 121 -12.85 19.11 -11.48
CA ALA A 121 -12.99 20.52 -11.87
C ALA A 121 -13.53 20.63 -13.30
#